data_AF-A0A071LSV8-F1
#
_entry.id   AF-A0A071LSV8-F1
#
_cell.length_a   1.000
_cell.length_b   1.000
_cell.length_c   1.000
_cell.angle_alpha   90.00
_cell.angle_beta   90.00
_cell.angle_gamma   90.00
#
_symmetry.space_group_name_H-M   'P 1'
#
loop_
_entity.id
_entity.type
_entity.pdbx_description
1 polymer ?
#
loop_
_entity_poly.entity_id
_entity_poly.type
_entity_poly.pdbx_seq_one_letter_code
_entity_poly.pdbx_strand_id
1 'polypeptide(L)'
;MILKYLGGNDLNLLKDNEKIFLSGDEAINILSEVEYMLISLRDIARHYYDNADGEISIEKRALYCEETTKFIDENNITNKLAKIRETITEKFNLELGDDDMDDIERAMENITYWKPNNQK
;
A
#
# COMPACT_ATOMS: atom_id res chain seq x y z
N MET A 1 4.03 12.50 11.05
CA MET A 1 5.05 11.97 10.12
C MET A 1 4.56 12.26 8.71
N ILE A 2 5.08 13.32 8.09
CA ILE A 2 4.66 13.78 6.77
C ILE A 2 5.38 12.91 5.75
N LEU A 3 4.64 12.08 5.00
CA LEU A 3 5.15 11.46 3.80
C LEU A 3 5.50 12.59 2.83
N LYS A 4 6.79 12.84 2.63
CA LYS A 4 7.26 13.64 1.51
C LYS A 4 6.83 12.91 0.24
N TYR A 5 5.79 13.41 -0.41
CA TYR A 5 5.54 13.13 -1.82
C TYR A 5 6.83 13.45 -2.56
N LEU A 6 7.48 12.41 -3.09
CA LEU A 6 8.59 12.57 -4.01
C LEU A 6 8.07 13.36 -5.21
N GLY A 7 8.79 14.42 -5.55
CA GLY A 7 8.44 15.34 -6.62
C GLY A 7 8.20 14.61 -7.93
N GLY A 8 7.24 15.12 -8.70
CA GLY A 8 6.95 14.65 -10.04
C GLY A 8 8.20 14.74 -10.92
N ASN A 9 8.77 13.58 -11.24
CA ASN A 9 9.19 13.38 -12.60
C ASN A 9 7.91 13.44 -13.44
N ASP A 10 7.87 14.28 -14.47
CA ASP A 10 6.88 14.11 -15.52
C ASP A 10 7.06 12.69 -16.04
N LEU A 11 6.16 11.78 -15.64
CA LEU A 11 6.17 10.41 -16.11
C LEU A 11 5.89 10.50 -17.61
N ASN A 12 6.87 10.09 -18.42
CA ASN A 12 6.69 9.96 -19.86
C ASN A 12 5.84 8.72 -20.12
N LEU A 13 4.54 8.84 -19.85
CA LEU A 13 3.56 7.79 -20.04
C LEU A 13 3.20 7.67 -21.52
N LEU A 14 2.85 6.45 -21.94
CA LEU A 14 2.09 6.24 -23.15
C LEU A 14 0.81 7.07 -23.09
N LYS A 15 0.38 7.58 -24.25
CA LYS A 15 -0.81 8.44 -24.34
C LYS A 15 -2.07 7.79 -23.75
N ASP A 16 -2.22 6.48 -23.93
CA ASP A 16 -3.34 5.71 -23.40
C ASP A 16 -3.27 5.55 -21.87
N ASN A 17 -2.08 5.69 -21.27
CA ASN A 17 -1.85 5.63 -19.83
C ASN A 17 -1.97 6.99 -19.13
N GLU A 18 -2.05 8.11 -19.87
CA GLU A 18 -2.30 9.43 -19.29
C GLU A 18 -3.62 9.48 -18.50
N LYS A 19 -4.60 8.65 -18.89
CA LYS A 19 -5.89 8.50 -18.21
C LYS A 19 -6.34 7.06 -18.24
N ILE A 20 -6.41 6.47 -17.06
CA ILE A 20 -7.08 5.18 -16.85
C ILE A 20 -8.52 5.38 -16.37
N PHE A 21 -9.37 4.40 -16.63
CA PHE A 21 -10.77 4.42 -16.21
C PHE A 21 -11.10 3.20 -15.36
N LEU A 22 -11.69 3.45 -14.19
CA LEU A 22 -12.30 2.44 -13.35
C LEU A 22 -13.82 2.57 -13.46
N SER A 23 -14.51 1.44 -13.54
CA SER A 23 -15.95 1.42 -13.31
C SER A 23 -16.27 1.82 -11.87
N GLY A 24 -17.52 2.24 -11.63
CA GLY A 24 -17.97 2.57 -10.28
C GLY A 24 -17.81 1.39 -9.31
N ASP A 25 -18.12 0.17 -9.76
CA ASP A 25 -18.01 -1.04 -8.94
C ASP A 25 -16.56 -1.37 -8.59
N GLU A 26 -15.63 -1.24 -9.54
CA GLU A 26 -14.20 -1.43 -9.29
C GLU A 26 -13.68 -0.41 -8.27
N ALA A 27 -14.05 0.87 -8.44
CA ALA A 27 -13.68 1.93 -7.50
C ALA A 27 -14.24 1.69 -6.09
N ILE A 28 -15.51 1.29 -5.99
CA ILE A 28 -16.16 0.99 -4.70
C ILE A 28 -15.51 -0.22 -4.03
N ASN A 29 -15.19 -1.27 -4.80
CA ASN A 29 -14.53 -2.46 -4.26
C ASN A 29 -13.13 -2.11 -3.73
N ILE A 30 -12.33 -1.34 -4.49
CA ILE A 30 -11.02 -0.87 -4.03
C ILE A 30 -11.16 -0.04 -2.75
N LEU A 31 -12.07 0.93 -2.71
CA LEU A 31 -12.29 1.79 -1.54
C LEU A 31 -12.74 0.98 -0.32
N SER A 32 -13.60 -0.01 -0.50
CA SER A 32 -14.09 -0.85 0.60
C SER A 32 -12.94 -1.62 1.26
N GLU A 33 -12.03 -2.18 0.46
CA GLU A 33 -10.85 -2.89 0.97
C GLU A 33 -9.87 -1.93 1.65
N VAL A 34 -9.66 -0.73 1.08
CA VAL A 34 -8.83 0.33 1.70
C VAL A 34 -9.39 0.79 3.04
N GLU A 35 -10.69 1.07 3.12
CA GLU A 35 -11.33 1.50 4.36
C GLU A 35 -11.29 0.42 5.44
N TYR A 36 -11.52 -0.85 5.07
CA TYR A 36 -11.38 -1.98 5.99
C TYR A 36 -9.99 -1.99 6.62
N MET A 37 -8.93 -1.90 5.81
CA MET A 37 -7.55 -1.86 6.32
C MET A 37 -7.28 -0.64 7.21
N LEU A 38 -7.65 0.57 6.76
CA LEU A 38 -7.36 1.81 7.47
C LEU A 38 -8.09 1.90 8.81
N ILE A 39 -9.39 1.59 8.83
CA ILE A 39 -10.21 1.64 10.03
C ILE A 39 -9.72 0.59 11.03
N SER A 40 -9.51 -0.66 10.61
CA SER A 40 -9.06 -1.72 11.50
C SER A 40 -7.70 -1.43 12.12
N LEU A 41 -6.70 -1.01 11.32
CA LEU A 41 -5.38 -0.68 11.84
C LEU A 41 -5.40 0.51 12.80
N ARG A 42 -6.22 1.53 12.52
CA ARG A 42 -6.43 2.68 13.41
C ARG A 42 -7.06 2.24 14.73
N ASP A 43 -8.06 1.38 14.69
CA ASP A 43 -8.80 0.97 15.88
C ASP A 43 -7.96 0.00 16.74
N ILE A 44 -7.15 -0.87 16.13
CA ILE A 44 -6.09 -1.63 16.83
C ILE A 44 -5.14 -0.66 17.53
N ALA A 45 -4.60 0.33 16.82
CA ALA A 45 -3.69 1.31 17.42
C ALA A 45 -4.34 2.05 18.60
N ARG A 46 -5.59 2.52 18.44
CA ARG A 46 -6.33 3.21 19.52
C ARG A 46 -6.52 2.34 20.75
N HIS A 47 -6.83 1.05 20.56
CA HIS A 47 -7.02 0.13 21.67
C HIS A 47 -5.77 0.01 22.56
N TYR A 48 -4.56 0.02 21.98
CA TYR A 48 -3.31 -0.15 22.72
C TYR A 48 -2.63 1.17 23.13
N TYR A 49 -2.82 2.25 22.36
CA TYR A 49 -2.19 3.58 22.57
C TYR A 49 -3.15 4.62 23.19
N ASP A 50 -4.22 4.19 23.88
CA ASP A 50 -5.30 5.04 24.42
C ASP A 50 -4.89 6.13 25.46
N ASN A 51 -3.60 6.25 25.80
CA ASN A 51 -3.12 7.28 26.71
C ASN A 51 -2.62 8.52 25.93
N ALA A 52 -3.08 9.71 26.34
CA ALA A 52 -2.80 11.00 25.70
C ALA A 52 -1.29 11.37 25.63
N ASP A 53 -0.46 10.70 26.42
CA ASP A 53 0.95 11.04 26.63
C ASP A 53 1.86 10.34 25.60
N GLY A 54 1.32 9.44 24.77
CA GLY A 54 2.04 8.75 23.69
C GLY A 54 3.02 7.66 24.16
N GLU A 55 3.19 7.47 25.46
CA GLU A 55 4.02 6.41 26.03
C GLU A 55 3.22 5.11 26.23
N ILE A 56 3.76 4.00 25.72
CA ILE A 56 3.19 2.65 25.83
C ILE A 56 4.17 1.76 26.59
N SER A 57 3.67 0.89 27.48
CA SER A 57 4.53 -0.11 28.13
C SER A 57 5.09 -1.10 27.11
N ILE A 58 6.24 -1.71 27.42
CA ILE A 58 6.84 -2.76 26.57
C ILE A 58 5.84 -3.89 26.30
N GLU A 59 5.08 -4.28 27.32
CA GLU A 59 4.05 -5.33 27.22
C GLU A 59 2.92 -4.94 26.27
N LYS A 60 2.34 -3.73 26.42
CA LYS A 60 1.29 -3.24 25.51
C LYS A 60 1.81 -3.07 24.08
N ARG A 61 3.07 -2.68 23.90
CA ARG A 61 3.72 -2.60 22.59
C ARG A 61 3.85 -3.98 21.95
N ALA A 62 4.22 -5.01 22.72
CA ALA A 62 4.31 -6.37 22.23
C ALA A 62 2.94 -6.89 21.77
N LEU A 63 1.89 -6.66 22.55
CA LEU A 63 0.51 -7.03 22.20
C LEU A 63 0.00 -6.29 20.96
N TYR A 64 0.30 -4.99 20.83
CA TYR A 64 -0.02 -4.22 19.63
C TYR A 64 0.65 -4.80 18.37
N CYS A 65 1.93 -5.16 18.47
CA CYS A 65 2.65 -5.77 17.36
C CYS A 65 2.04 -7.14 16.99
N GLU A 66 1.74 -7.97 17.99
CA GLU A 66 1.12 -9.27 17.80
C GLU A 66 -0.26 -9.14 17.13
N GLU A 67 -1.13 -8.28 17.64
CA GLU A 67 -2.49 -8.08 17.09
C GLU A 67 -2.43 -7.49 15.67
N THR A 68 -1.49 -6.59 15.39
CA THR A 68 -1.30 -6.03 14.05
C THR A 68 -0.82 -7.09 13.06
N THR A 69 0.16 -7.92 13.45
CA THR A 69 0.64 -9.03 12.61
C THR A 69 -0.48 -10.05 12.37
N LYS A 70 -1.20 -10.43 13.43
CA LYS A 70 -2.34 -11.34 13.34
C LYS A 70 -3.43 -10.79 12.41
N PHE A 71 -3.76 -9.51 12.52
CA PHE A 71 -4.71 -8.86 11.63
C PHE A 71 -4.27 -8.96 10.16
N ILE A 72 -2.99 -8.67 9.88
CA ILE A 72 -2.42 -8.73 8.53
C ILE A 72 -2.53 -10.16 7.95
N ASP A 73 -2.09 -11.15 8.73
CA ASP A 73 -1.99 -12.54 8.28
C ASP A 73 -3.36 -13.22 8.18
N GLU A 74 -4.17 -13.15 9.24
CA GLU A 74 -5.46 -13.87 9.30
C GLU A 74 -6.52 -13.27 8.38
N ASN A 75 -6.46 -11.96 8.10
CA ASN A 75 -7.40 -11.29 7.21
C ASN A 75 -6.88 -11.15 5.77
N ASN A 76 -5.76 -11.80 5.45
CA ASN A 76 -5.17 -11.83 4.11
C ASN A 76 -4.95 -10.43 3.51
N ILE A 77 -4.45 -9.49 4.32
CA ILE A 77 -4.30 -8.09 3.93
C ILE A 77 -3.38 -7.93 2.72
N THR A 78 -2.32 -8.74 2.63
CA THR A 78 -1.42 -8.76 1.47
C THR A 78 -2.11 -9.19 0.17
N ASN A 79 -3.04 -10.16 0.24
CA ASN A 79 -3.83 -10.59 -0.92
C ASN A 79 -4.83 -9.51 -1.34
N LYS A 80 -5.45 -8.81 -0.39
CA LYS A 80 -6.35 -7.68 -0.67
C LYS A 80 -5.60 -6.55 -1.39
N LEU A 81 -4.41 -6.19 -0.90
CA LEU A 81 -3.54 -5.22 -1.56
C LEU A 81 -3.09 -5.68 -2.96
N ALA A 82 -2.76 -6.96 -3.12
CA ALA A 82 -2.43 -7.52 -4.42
C ALA A 82 -3.61 -7.43 -5.41
N LYS A 83 -4.83 -7.67 -4.94
CA LYS A 83 -6.03 -7.57 -5.77
C LYS A 83 -6.34 -6.13 -6.18
N ILE A 84 -6.20 -5.17 -5.25
CA ILE A 84 -6.31 -3.74 -5.58
C ILE A 84 -5.29 -3.37 -6.65
N ARG A 85 -4.02 -3.78 -6.47
CA ARG A 85 -2.95 -3.51 -7.44
C ARG A 85 -3.28 -4.11 -8.81
N GLU A 86 -3.75 -5.35 -8.85
CA GLU A 86 -4.15 -6.03 -10.09
C GLU A 86 -5.24 -5.24 -10.81
N THR A 87 -6.35 -4.90 -10.13
CA THR A 87 -7.47 -4.17 -10.74
C THR A 87 -7.06 -2.82 -11.32
N ILE A 88 -6.13 -2.11 -10.68
CA ILE A 88 -5.60 -0.85 -11.20
C ILE A 88 -4.67 -1.09 -12.39
N THR A 89 -3.77 -2.08 -12.27
CA THR A 89 -2.78 -2.44 -13.31
C THR A 89 -3.45 -2.87 -14.61
N GLU A 90 -4.55 -3.62 -14.52
CA GLU A 90 -5.36 -4.04 -15.67
C GLU A 90 -5.90 -2.89 -16.52
N LYS A 91 -5.87 -1.64 -16.03
CA LYS A 91 -6.32 -0.45 -16.77
C LYS A 91 -5.21 0.23 -17.55
N PHE A 92 -3.96 -0.20 -17.39
CA PHE A 92 -2.82 0.32 -18.13
C PHE A 92 -2.59 -0.48 -19.42
N ASN A 93 -2.14 0.22 -20.46
CA ASN A 93 -1.40 -0.39 -21.56
C ASN A 93 -0.01 -0.81 -21.04
N LEU A 94 0.30 -2.11 -21.17
CA LEU A 94 1.55 -2.73 -20.72
C LEU A 94 2.52 -2.98 -21.89
N GLU A 95 2.38 -2.28 -23.01
CA GLU A 95 3.37 -2.28 -24.08
C GLU A 95 4.71 -1.75 -23.56
N LEU A 96 5.78 -2.50 -23.83
CA LEU A 96 7.14 -2.17 -23.40
C LEU A 96 7.72 -1.06 -24.29
N GLY A 97 8.47 -0.16 -23.66
CA GLY A 97 9.29 0.83 -24.35
C GLY A 97 10.62 0.27 -24.86
N ASP A 98 11.46 1.15 -25.42
CA ASP A 98 12.81 0.79 -25.89
C ASP A 98 13.76 0.33 -24.76
N ASP A 99 13.40 0.63 -23.50
CA ASP A 99 14.11 0.24 -22.28
C ASP A 99 13.63 -1.12 -21.71
N ASP A 100 12.77 -1.84 -22.42
CA ASP A 100 12.17 -3.12 -22.02
C ASP A 100 11.33 -3.02 -20.73
N MET A 101 10.81 -1.83 -20.41
CA MET A 101 9.94 -1.57 -19.27
C MET A 101 8.58 -1.03 -19.71
N ASP A 102 7.53 -1.42 -19.00
CA ASP A 102 6.24 -0.72 -19.07
C ASP A 102 6.23 0.57 -18.21
N ASP A 103 5.17 1.36 -18.36
CA ASP A 103 5.04 2.62 -17.62
C ASP A 103 4.94 2.47 -16.11
N ILE A 104 4.35 1.36 -15.64
CA ILE A 104 4.22 1.06 -14.21
C ILE A 104 5.60 0.69 -13.67
N GLU A 105 6.32 -0.21 -14.32
CA GLU A 105 7.68 -0.61 -13.94
C GLU A 105 8.60 0.61 -13.86
N ARG A 106 8.57 1.47 -14.88
CA ARG A 106 9.35 2.72 -14.91
C ARG A 106 8.98 3.65 -13.76
N ALA A 107 7.69 3.79 -13.44
CA ALA A 107 7.22 4.61 -12.32
C ALA A 107 7.62 4.04 -10.94
N MET A 108 7.74 2.70 -10.83
CA MET A 108 8.06 2.02 -9.58
C MET A 108 9.55 1.72 -9.39
N GLU A 109 10.41 1.99 -10.38
CA GLU A 109 11.85 1.68 -10.39
C GLU A 109 12.57 2.15 -9.11
N ASN A 110 12.18 3.33 -8.60
CA ASN A 110 12.84 3.97 -7.45
C ASN A 110 12.24 3.57 -6.09
N ILE A 111 11.27 2.65 -6.06
CA ILE A 111 10.71 2.16 -4.80
C ILE A 111 11.73 1.26 -4.09
N THR A 112 12.14 1.69 -2.90
CA THR A 112 12.97 0.85 -2.02
C THR A 112 12.09 -0.05 -1.18
N TYR A 113 12.12 -1.35 -1.45
CA TYR A 113 11.42 -2.35 -0.66
C TYR A 113 12.19 -2.72 0.61
N TRP A 114 11.46 -3.07 1.67
CA TRP A 114 12.06 -3.69 2.84
C TRP A 114 12.78 -4.98 2.43
N LYS A 115 13.98 -5.17 2.95
CA LYS A 115 14.78 -6.39 2.80
C LYS A 115 15.21 -6.82 4.20
N PRO A 116 15.32 -8.14 4.47
CA PRO A 116 15.89 -8.60 5.73
C PRO A 116 17.29 -8.01 5.89
N ASN A 117 17.59 -7.47 7.07
CA ASN A 117 18.95 -7.09 7.41
C ASN A 117 19.78 -8.38 7.44
N ASN A 118 20.66 -8.57 6.47
CA ASN A 118 21.67 -9.62 6.48
C ASN A 118 22.73 -9.32 7.56
N GLN A 119 22.33 -9.31 8.83
CA GLN A 119 23.26 -9.42 9.94
C GLN A 119 23.40 -10.92 10.24
N LYS A 120 24.32 -11.55 9.50
CA LYS A 120 24.96 -12.79 9.94
C LYS A 120 26.08 -12.45 10.92
#